data_AF-E7CAX6-F1
#
_entry.id   AF-E7CAX6-F1
#
_cell.length_a   1.000
_cell.length_b   1.000
_cell.length_c   1.000
_cell.angle_alpha   90.00
_cell.angle_beta   90.00
_cell.angle_gamma   90.00
#
_symmetry.space_group_name_H-M   'P 1'
#
loop_
_entity.id
_entity.type
_entity.pdbx_description
1 polymer ?
#
loop_
_entity_poly.entity_id
_entity_poly.type
_entity_poly.pdbx_seq_one_letter_code
_entity_poly.pdbx_strand_id
1 'polypeptide(L)'
;AMLNLTLYLLMTTTTFMMLMRTSSKTIKDLTTSSTLSPPTTALMMLLLMSLGGLPPLTGFMPKWLILQELTHYNFPTTATMMALSALLSLFFYLRLSYVSTLTAFPNTTNTHHKWRFQPKTITPPMTFMLLTSTLLLPITPLLL
;
A
#
# COMPACT_ATOMS: atom_id res chain seq x y z
N ALA A 1 -13.63 10.11 12.06
CA ALA A 1 -12.57 9.45 12.86
C ALA A 1 -12.61 7.92 12.74
N MET A 2 -13.74 7.25 13.02
CA MET A 2 -13.84 5.78 12.99
C MET A 2 -13.54 5.17 11.60
N LEU A 3 -13.98 5.80 10.51
CA LEU A 3 -13.67 5.34 9.15
C LEU A 3 -12.15 5.34 8.87
N ASN A 4 -11.46 6.43 9.20
CA ASN A 4 -10.01 6.51 8.99
C ASN A 4 -9.26 5.47 9.84
N LEU A 5 -9.67 5.26 11.09
CA LEU A 5 -9.07 4.26 11.97
C LEU A 5 -9.24 2.84 11.43
N THR A 6 -10.46 2.48 11.03
CA THR A 6 -10.77 1.15 10.51
C THR A 6 -10.02 0.86 9.21
N LEU A 7 -10.00 1.82 8.27
CA LEU A 7 -9.21 1.70 7.05
C LEU A 7 -7.72 1.59 7.37
N TYR A 8 -7.17 2.44 8.24
CA TYR A 8 -5.75 2.39 8.61
C TYR A 8 -5.35 1.03 9.23
N LEU A 9 -6.16 0.46 10.12
CA LEU A 9 -5.93 -0.87 10.68
C LEU A 9 -5.99 -1.96 9.60
N LEU A 10 -6.93 -1.87 8.67
CA LEU A 10 -7.02 -2.79 7.53
C LEU A 10 -5.76 -2.69 6.65
N MET A 11 -5.35 -1.49 6.25
CA MET A 11 -4.16 -1.30 5.41
C MET A 11 -2.89 -1.82 6.07
N THR A 12 -2.66 -1.49 7.34
CA THR A 12 -1.46 -1.92 8.08
C THR A 12 -1.41 -3.43 8.29
N THR A 13 -2.53 -4.07 8.60
CA THR A 13 -2.57 -5.54 8.69
C THR A 13 -2.27 -6.19 7.34
N THR A 14 -2.78 -5.64 6.22
CA THR A 14 -2.48 -6.18 4.88
C THR A 14 -1.00 -6.09 4.53
N THR A 15 -0.33 -4.98 4.87
CA THR A 15 1.10 -4.80 4.57
C THR A 15 1.97 -5.71 5.43
N PHE A 16 1.64 -5.88 6.71
CA PHE A 16 2.34 -6.84 7.56
C PHE A 16 2.19 -8.28 7.07
N MET A 17 0.99 -8.67 6.64
CA MET A 17 0.76 -10.00 6.07
C MET A 17 1.59 -10.23 4.79
N MET A 18 1.70 -9.22 3.93
CA MET A 18 2.55 -9.28 2.73
C MET A 18 4.05 -9.39 3.07
N LEU A 19 4.53 -8.62 4.05
CA LEU A 19 5.92 -8.68 4.50
C LEU A 19 6.27 -10.03 5.16
N MET A 20 5.33 -10.61 5.91
CA MET A 20 5.51 -11.95 6.47
C MET A 20 5.62 -13.01 5.38
N ARG A 21 4.85 -12.87 4.29
CA ARG A 21 4.91 -13.80 3.15
C ARG A 21 6.25 -13.73 2.41
N THR A 22 6.79 -12.53 2.20
CA THR A 22 8.09 -12.35 1.55
C THR A 22 9.27 -12.52 2.50
N SER A 23 9.03 -12.66 3.80
CA SER A 23 10.05 -12.73 4.87
C SER A 23 11.05 -11.56 4.86
N SER A 24 10.65 -10.41 4.31
CA SER A 24 11.52 -9.24 4.11
C SER A 24 11.37 -8.24 5.25
N LYS A 25 12.45 -7.94 5.98
CA LYS A 25 12.47 -6.89 7.01
C LYS A 25 13.16 -5.62 6.55
N THR A 26 14.08 -5.73 5.58
CA THR A 26 14.83 -4.59 5.05
C THR A 26 14.40 -4.25 3.62
N ILE A 27 14.73 -3.03 3.18
CA ILE A 27 14.48 -2.58 1.80
C ILE A 27 15.21 -3.49 0.80
N LYS A 28 16.42 -3.95 1.13
CA LYS A 28 17.21 -4.85 0.29
C LYS A 28 16.58 -6.23 0.16
N ASP A 29 15.99 -6.76 1.24
CA ASP A 29 15.28 -8.04 1.16
C ASP A 29 14.04 -7.94 0.26
N LEU A 30 13.37 -6.79 0.29
CA LEU A 30 12.19 -6.53 -0.53
C LEU A 30 12.51 -6.54 -2.03
N THR A 31 13.69 -6.07 -2.47
CA THR A 31 14.04 -6.06 -3.90
C THR A 31 14.18 -7.46 -4.49
N THR A 32 14.63 -8.43 -3.70
CA THR A 32 14.79 -9.83 -4.14
C THR A 32 13.47 -10.53 -4.42
N SER A 33 12.35 -10.02 -3.87
CA SER A 33 11.03 -10.63 -4.05
C SER A 33 10.51 -10.54 -5.49
N SER A 34 10.93 -9.51 -6.25
CA SER A 34 10.53 -9.29 -7.66
C SER A 34 10.95 -10.46 -8.56
N THR A 35 12.11 -11.02 -8.27
CA THR A 35 12.72 -12.11 -9.04
C THR A 35 12.15 -13.49 -8.70
N LEU A 36 11.53 -13.64 -7.53
CA LEU A 36 10.87 -14.88 -7.12
C LEU A 36 9.43 -14.93 -7.65
N SER A 37 8.70 -13.82 -7.54
CA SER A 37 7.33 -13.75 -8.02
C SER A 37 6.92 -12.31 -8.36
N PRO A 38 6.95 -11.92 -9.65
CA PRO A 38 6.51 -10.60 -10.10
C PRO A 38 5.12 -10.17 -9.60
N PRO A 39 4.06 -11.03 -9.58
CA PRO A 39 2.73 -10.56 -9.19
C PRO A 39 2.63 -10.16 -7.72
N THR A 40 3.39 -10.81 -6.82
CA THR A 40 3.34 -10.45 -5.39
C THR A 40 3.97 -9.09 -5.13
N THR A 41 4.98 -8.73 -5.91
CA THR A 41 5.61 -7.42 -5.83
C THR A 41 4.74 -6.30 -6.38
N ALA A 42 4.01 -6.55 -7.48
CA ALA A 42 3.02 -5.61 -7.99
C ALA A 42 1.91 -5.33 -6.95
N LEU A 43 1.42 -6.37 -6.25
CA LEU A 43 0.45 -6.20 -5.17
C LEU A 43 1.04 -5.41 -3.98
N MET A 44 2.29 -5.67 -3.60
CA MET A 44 2.96 -4.92 -2.56
C MET A 44 3.12 -3.44 -2.92
N MET A 45 3.42 -3.13 -4.19
CA MET A 45 3.49 -1.77 -4.71
C MET A 45 2.15 -1.05 -4.54
N LEU A 46 1.06 -1.67 -4.98
CA LEU A 46 -0.29 -1.11 -4.85
C LEU A 46 -0.65 -0.84 -3.38
N LEU A 47 -0.27 -1.72 -2.45
CA LEU A 47 -0.46 -1.49 -1.02
C LEU A 47 0.33 -0.29 -0.49
N LEU A 48 1.60 -0.14 -0.86
CA LEU A 48 2.39 1.02 -0.46
C LEU A 48 1.81 2.32 -1.00
N MET A 49 1.34 2.31 -2.26
CA MET A 49 0.66 3.45 -2.87
C MET A 49 -0.66 3.79 -2.18
N SER A 50 -1.38 2.77 -1.72
CA SER A 50 -2.66 2.97 -1.03
C SER A 50 -2.47 3.60 0.36
N LEU A 51 -1.40 3.27 1.09
CA LEU A 51 -1.02 4.01 2.31
C LEU A 51 -0.64 5.48 2.01
N GLY A 52 -0.07 5.75 0.84
CA GLY A 52 0.16 7.10 0.33
C GLY A 52 -1.13 7.88 0.04
N GLY A 53 -2.23 7.17 -0.23
CA GLY A 53 -3.54 7.77 -0.54
C GLY A 53 -3.62 8.33 -1.95
N LEU A 54 -3.16 7.56 -2.94
CA LEU A 54 -3.31 7.91 -4.36
C LEU A 54 -4.77 7.76 -4.84
N PRO A 55 -5.23 8.61 -5.78
CA PRO A 55 -6.64 8.72 -6.17
C PRO A 55 -7.33 7.46 -6.72
N PRO A 56 -6.65 6.44 -7.29
CA PRO A 56 -7.33 5.18 -7.63
C PRO A 56 -7.50 4.22 -6.44
N LEU A 57 -6.86 4.48 -5.29
CA LEU A 57 -6.74 3.52 -4.19
C LEU A 57 -7.52 3.97 -2.96
N THR A 58 -7.84 3.00 -2.10
CA THR A 58 -8.71 3.19 -0.92
C THR A 58 -8.21 4.23 0.08
N GLY A 59 -6.90 4.36 0.27
CA GLY A 59 -6.36 5.32 1.25
C GLY A 59 -6.53 6.78 0.84
N PHE A 60 -7.01 7.06 -0.39
CA PHE A 60 -7.45 8.40 -0.77
C PHE A 60 -8.80 8.74 -0.14
N MET A 61 -9.71 7.77 0.00
CA MET A 61 -11.06 7.97 0.55
C MET A 61 -11.08 8.72 1.89
N PRO A 62 -10.36 8.31 2.95
CA PRO A 62 -10.44 8.99 4.24
C PRO A 62 -9.84 10.40 4.17
N LYS A 63 -8.75 10.61 3.43
CA LYS A 63 -8.13 11.93 3.26
C LYS A 63 -9.08 12.88 2.52
N TRP A 64 -9.70 12.40 1.46
CA TRP A 64 -10.64 13.17 0.66
C TRP A 64 -11.89 13.57 1.45
N LEU A 65 -12.51 12.63 2.18
CA LEU A 65 -13.67 12.93 3.02
C LEU A 65 -13.35 13.93 4.14
N ILE A 66 -12.17 13.82 4.77
CA ILE A 66 -11.72 14.79 5.77
C ILE A 66 -11.57 16.19 5.17
N LEU A 67 -11.00 16.29 3.97
CA LEU A 67 -10.86 17.59 3.28
C LEU A 67 -12.23 18.19 2.94
N GLN A 68 -13.18 17.37 2.47
CA GLN A 68 -14.53 17.83 2.15
C GLN A 68 -15.22 18.42 3.39
N GLU A 69 -15.23 17.70 4.52
CA GLU A 69 -15.82 18.18 5.77
C GLU A 69 -15.17 19.49 6.25
N LEU A 70 -13.84 19.59 6.21
CA LEU A 70 -13.14 20.80 6.65
C LEU A 70 -13.45 22.03 5.79
N THR A 71 -13.67 21.83 4.49
CA THR A 71 -14.10 22.91 3.60
C THR A 71 -15.55 23.32 3.88
N HIS A 72 -16.43 22.38 4.24
CA HIS A 72 -17.80 22.70 4.67
C HIS A 72 -17.84 23.49 5.97
N TYR A 73 -16.95 23.19 6.93
CA TYR A 73 -16.81 23.93 8.18
C TYR A 73 -16.00 25.24 8.07
N ASN A 74 -15.69 25.71 6.86
CA ASN A 74 -14.96 26.96 6.59
C ASN A 74 -13.51 27.02 7.16
N PHE A 75 -12.80 25.89 7.21
CA PHE A 75 -11.38 25.86 7.61
C PHE A 75 -10.40 25.49 6.47
N PRO A 76 -10.36 26.26 5.36
CA PRO A 76 -9.55 25.90 4.18
C PRO A 76 -8.04 25.94 4.44
N THR A 77 -7.55 26.79 5.33
CA THR A 77 -6.12 26.90 5.67
C THR A 77 -5.59 25.64 6.36
N THR A 78 -6.38 25.04 7.24
CA THR A 78 -6.02 23.78 7.90
C THR A 78 -6.05 22.60 6.92
N ALA A 79 -7.01 22.61 5.99
CA ALA A 79 -7.14 21.59 4.96
C ALA A 79 -5.93 21.56 4.02
N THR A 80 -5.44 22.73 3.57
CA THR A 80 -4.24 22.80 2.70
C THR A 80 -2.97 22.37 3.42
N MET A 81 -2.80 22.75 4.69
CA MET A 81 -1.64 22.34 5.50
C MET A 81 -1.61 20.80 5.67
N MET A 82 -2.76 20.17 5.90
CA MET A 82 -2.87 18.71 5.99
C MET A 82 -2.65 18.01 4.65
N ALA A 83 -3.13 18.58 3.54
CA ALA A 83 -2.89 18.03 2.21
C ALA A 83 -1.39 18.05 1.86
N LEU A 84 -0.68 19.14 2.17
CA LEU A 84 0.76 19.26 1.94
C LEU A 84 1.59 18.32 2.82
N SER A 85 1.23 18.14 4.10
CA SER A 85 1.94 17.22 4.98
C SER A 85 1.80 15.76 4.53
N ALA A 86 0.66 15.39 3.94
CA ALA A 86 0.46 14.06 3.37
C ALA A 86 1.43 13.74 2.22
N LEU A 87 1.85 14.74 1.43
CA LEU A 87 2.78 14.55 0.30
C LEU A 87 4.17 14.06 0.75
N LEU A 88 4.63 14.44 1.95
CA LEU A 88 5.91 13.95 2.49
C LEU A 88 5.90 12.42 2.66
N SER A 89 4.82 11.88 3.24
CA SER A 89 4.67 10.43 3.41
C SER A 89 4.56 9.69 2.07
N LEU A 90 3.87 10.30 1.10
CA LEU A 90 3.75 9.77 -0.25
C LEU A 90 5.10 9.67 -0.94
N PHE A 91 5.98 10.67 -0.81
CA PHE A 91 7.33 10.63 -1.37
C PHE A 91 8.16 9.46 -0.84
N PHE A 92 8.06 9.17 0.46
CA PHE A 92 8.74 8.02 1.06
C PHE A 92 8.25 6.69 0.46
N TYR A 93 6.93 6.51 0.32
CA TYR A 93 6.37 5.28 -0.26
C TYR A 93 6.67 5.13 -1.76
N LEU A 94 6.71 6.24 -2.51
CA LEU A 94 7.17 6.25 -3.90
C LEU A 94 8.60 5.73 -4.02
N ARG A 95 9.54 6.26 -3.22
CA ARG A 95 10.93 5.80 -3.23
C ARG A 95 11.03 4.31 -2.90
N LEU A 96 10.27 3.83 -1.92
CA LEU A 96 10.26 2.42 -1.56
C LEU A 96 9.77 1.54 -2.71
N SER A 97 8.69 1.94 -3.38
CA SER A 97 8.13 1.22 -4.53
C SER A 97 9.05 1.18 -5.74
N TYR A 98 9.79 2.28 -5.95
CA TYR A 98 10.75 2.43 -7.03
C TYR A 98 11.88 1.41 -6.89
N VAL A 99 12.40 1.30 -5.66
CA VAL A 99 13.48 0.37 -5.34
C VAL A 99 13.02 -1.09 -5.38
N SER A 100 11.76 -1.38 -5.04
CA SER A 100 11.29 -2.76 -4.94
C SER A 100 10.76 -3.37 -6.23
N THR A 101 10.14 -2.57 -7.12
CA THR A 101 9.37 -3.09 -8.26
C THR A 101 9.74 -2.46 -9.60
N LEU A 102 9.91 -1.14 -9.66
CA LEU A 102 10.13 -0.43 -10.93
C LEU A 102 11.55 -0.63 -11.47
N THR A 103 12.51 -0.97 -10.60
CA THR A 103 13.90 -1.20 -10.98
C THR A 103 14.33 -2.61 -10.58
N ALA A 104 15.06 -3.27 -11.47
CA ALA A 104 15.67 -4.56 -11.20
C ALA A 104 17.01 -4.35 -10.46
N PHE A 105 17.07 -4.74 -9.18
CA PHE A 105 18.31 -4.71 -8.39
C PHE A 105 19.18 -5.95 -8.64
N PRO A 106 20.51 -5.84 -8.47
CA PRO A 106 21.40 -6.98 -8.59
C PRO A 106 21.08 -8.04 -7.52
N ASN A 107 20.89 -9.26 -7.97
CA ASN A 107 20.55 -10.42 -7.15
C ASN A 107 21.78 -11.26 -6.78
N THR A 108 21.65 -12.04 -5.71
CA THR A 108 22.66 -13.04 -5.33
C THR A 108 22.43 -14.37 -6.05
N THR A 109 23.50 -15.16 -6.20
CA THR A 109 23.47 -16.49 -6.86
C THR A 109 22.45 -17.45 -6.24
N ASN A 110 22.19 -17.33 -4.94
CA ASN A 110 21.21 -18.14 -4.20
C ASN A 110 19.76 -17.94 -4.67
N THR A 111 19.44 -16.86 -5.38
CA THR A 111 18.10 -16.63 -5.93
C THR A 111 17.71 -17.68 -6.98
N HIS A 112 18.69 -18.20 -7.72
CA HIS A 112 18.47 -19.22 -8.73
C HIS A 112 18.03 -20.57 -8.15
N HIS A 113 18.43 -20.88 -6.90
CA HIS A 113 17.95 -22.06 -6.18
C HIS A 113 16.50 -21.91 -5.73
N LYS A 114 16.10 -20.71 -5.30
CA LYS A 114 14.74 -20.43 -4.83
C LYS A 114 13.69 -20.47 -5.94
N TRP A 115 14.08 -20.19 -7.20
CA TRP A 115 13.17 -20.25 -8.35
C TRP A 115 12.53 -21.63 -8.56
N ARG A 116 13.20 -22.71 -8.17
CA ARG A 116 12.67 -24.07 -8.29
C ARG A 116 11.55 -24.39 -7.29
N PHE A 117 11.46 -23.65 -6.19
CA PHE A 117 10.46 -23.89 -5.17
C PHE A 117 9.23 -23.03 -5.43
N GLN A 118 8.06 -23.65 -5.48
CA GLN A 118 6.82 -22.91 -5.60
C GLN A 118 6.55 -22.14 -4.29
N PRO A 119 6.22 -20.84 -4.37
CA PRO A 119 5.84 -20.09 -3.19
C PRO A 119 4.53 -20.66 -2.63
N LYS A 120 4.40 -20.64 -1.30
CA LYS A 120 3.18 -21.06 -0.60
C LYS A 120 1.97 -20.30 -1.16
N THR A 121 0.87 -21.02 -1.39
CA THR A 121 -0.37 -20.47 -1.94
C THR A 121 -0.89 -19.33 -1.08
N ILE A 122 -1.54 -18.35 -1.72
CA ILE A 122 -2.16 -17.24 -1.01
C ILE A 122 -3.31 -17.80 -0.17
N THR A 123 -3.32 -17.45 1.11
CA THR A 123 -4.43 -17.84 1.99
C THR A 123 -5.68 -17.00 1.67
N PRO A 124 -6.89 -17.57 1.73
CA PRO A 124 -8.12 -16.84 1.43
C PRO A 124 -8.35 -15.56 2.26
N PRO A 125 -7.98 -15.46 3.57
CA PRO A 125 -8.11 -14.19 4.28
C PRO A 125 -7.18 -13.11 3.73
N MET A 126 -5.99 -13.48 3.25
CA MET A 126 -5.03 -12.53 2.72
C MET A 126 -5.50 -11.92 1.40
N THR A 127 -6.12 -12.72 0.51
CA THR A 127 -6.72 -12.19 -0.73
C THR A 127 -7.87 -11.23 -0.44
N PHE A 128 -8.73 -11.54 0.53
CA PHE A 128 -9.85 -10.68 0.88
C PHE A 128 -9.37 -9.32 1.38
N MET A 129 -8.42 -9.31 2.32
CA MET A 129 -7.83 -8.10 2.85
C MET A 129 -7.17 -7.25 1.75
N LEU A 130 -6.41 -7.85 0.84
CA LEU A 130 -5.77 -7.17 -0.31
C LEU A 130 -6.77 -6.50 -1.26
N LEU A 131 -7.90 -7.16 -1.49
CA LEU A 131 -8.93 -6.65 -2.39
C LEU A 131 -9.64 -5.45 -1.74
N THR A 132 -9.97 -5.57 -0.45
CA THR A 132 -10.55 -4.48 0.33
C THR A 132 -9.60 -3.31 0.53
N SER A 133 -8.29 -3.51 0.53
CA SER A 133 -7.31 -2.44 0.69
C SER A 133 -7.02 -1.70 -0.61
N THR A 134 -7.35 -2.24 -1.78
CA THR A 134 -7.02 -1.61 -3.08
C THR A 134 -8.24 -1.09 -3.83
N LEU A 135 -9.38 -1.79 -3.80
CA LEU A 135 -10.52 -1.54 -4.71
C LEU A 135 -11.80 -1.03 -4.03
N LEU A 136 -11.70 -0.47 -2.83
CA LEU A 136 -12.87 0.01 -2.06
C LEU A 136 -13.35 1.42 -2.46
N LEU A 137 -12.59 2.15 -3.27
CA LEU A 137 -12.93 3.51 -3.70
C LEU A 137 -14.27 3.66 -4.45
N PRO A 138 -14.71 2.78 -5.37
CA PRO A 138 -16.01 2.93 -6.03
C PRO A 138 -17.21 2.77 -5.08
N ILE A 139 -17.01 2.29 -3.85
CA ILE A 139 -18.06 2.14 -2.82
C ILE A 139 -18.19 3.43 -1.98
N THR A 140 -17.37 4.46 -2.21
CA THR A 140 -17.48 5.76 -1.54
C THR A 140 -18.88 6.40 -1.56
N PRO A 141 -19.70 6.34 -2.63
CA PRO A 141 -21.01 6.99 -2.62
C PRO A 141 -22.03 6.29 -1.72
N LEU A 142 -21.78 5.05 -1.28
CA LEU A 142 -22.62 4.37 -0.28
C LEU A 142 -22.34 4.85 1.15
N LEU A 143 -21.24 5.60 1.35
CA LEU A 143 -20.74 6.03 2.65
C LEU A 143 -20.92 7.53 2.91
N LEU A 144 -21.21 8.30 1.86
CA LEU A 144 -21.64 9.70 1.89
C LEU A 144 -23.16 9.78 2.08
#